data_AF-A0A1B6KFN0-F1
#
_entry.id   AF-A0A1B6KFN0-F1
#
_cell.length_a   1.000
_cell.length_b   1.000
_cell.length_c   1.000
_cell.angle_alpha   90.00
_cell.angle_beta   90.00
_cell.angle_gamma   90.00
#
_symmetry.space_group_name_H-M   'P 1'
#
loop_
_entity.id
_entity.type
_entity.pdbx_description
1 polymer ?
#
loop_
_entity_poly.entity_id
_entity_poly.type
_entity_poly.pdbx_seq_one_letter_code
_entity_poly.pdbx_strand_id
1 'polypeptide(L)'
;MIEWEDLRKQARKLENDIDLKLVSFSKLGTGTANTYKSNDSATEPLLSTEHVFDSVAMEIEQLLTKLTSVNEKLGEIASGEAGSGPAMLHTLQRHRDILQDYTQEFNKTQ
;
A
#
# COMPACT_ATOMS: atom_id res chain seq x y z
N MET A 1 -12.74 10.76 21.65
CA MET A 1 -12.37 9.34 21.43
C MET A 1 -12.85 8.79 20.08
N ILE A 2 -13.89 9.36 19.46
CA ILE A 2 -14.38 8.99 18.11
C ILE A 2 -13.30 9.14 17.02
N GLU A 3 -12.49 10.20 17.11
CA GLU A 3 -11.44 10.50 16.13
C GLU A 3 -10.38 9.39 15.97
N TRP A 4 -9.93 8.78 17.07
CA TRP A 4 -9.02 7.63 17.04
C TRP A 4 -9.64 6.42 16.35
N GLU A 5 -10.91 6.13 16.66
CA GLU A 5 -11.60 4.99 16.05
C GLU A 5 -11.86 5.20 14.55
N ASP A 6 -12.19 6.43 14.14
CA ASP A 6 -12.37 6.78 12.74
C ASP A 6 -11.05 6.71 11.96
N LEU A 7 -9.94 7.18 12.55
CA LEU A 7 -8.62 7.04 11.94
C LEU A 7 -8.20 5.58 11.82
N ARG A 8 -8.48 4.72 12.82
CA ARG A 8 -8.23 3.26 12.69
C ARG A 8 -9.06 2.63 11.58
N LYS A 9 -10.34 3.00 11.45
CA LYS A 9 -11.18 2.50 10.35
C LYS A 9 -10.64 2.95 9.00
N GLN A 10 -10.17 4.19 8.92
CA GLN A 10 -9.56 4.74 7.71
C GLN A 10 -8.24 4.04 7.38
N ALA A 11 -7.36 3.81 8.38
CA ALA A 11 -6.12 3.06 8.22
C ALA A 11 -6.39 1.65 7.68
N ARG A 12 -7.31 0.90 8.29
CA ARG A 12 -7.69 -0.44 7.80
C ARG A 12 -8.24 -0.44 6.38
N LYS A 13 -9.03 0.59 6.02
CA LYS A 13 -9.55 0.71 4.66
C LYS A 13 -8.40 0.93 3.67
N LEU A 14 -7.48 1.85 3.99
CA LEU A 14 -6.29 2.11 3.17
C LEU A 14 -5.41 0.86 3.05
N GLU A 15 -5.18 0.13 4.14
CA GLU A 15 -4.44 -1.13 4.14
C GLU A 15 -5.07 -2.16 3.19
N ASN A 16 -6.40 -2.33 3.23
CA ASN A 16 -7.10 -3.27 2.37
C ASN A 16 -7.06 -2.83 0.89
N ASP A 17 -7.18 -1.52 0.62
CA ASP A 17 -7.06 -0.98 -0.73
C ASP A 17 -5.63 -1.15 -1.29
N ILE A 18 -4.60 -0.96 -0.44
CA ILE A 18 -3.19 -1.20 -0.77
C ILE A 18 -2.95 -2.67 -1.07
N ASP A 19 -3.43 -3.60 -0.24
CA ASP A 19 -3.28 -5.05 -0.45
C ASP A 19 -3.91 -5.50 -1.79
N LEU A 20 -5.15 -5.08 -2.07
CA LEU A 20 -5.83 -5.40 -3.32
C LEU A 20 -5.06 -4.87 -4.55
N LYS A 21 -4.52 -3.65 -4.45
CA LYS A 21 -3.73 -3.06 -5.53
C LYS A 21 -2.36 -3.72 -5.65
N LEU A 22 -1.67 -4.01 -4.56
CA LEU A 22 -0.39 -4.72 -4.57
C LEU A 22 -0.53 -6.10 -5.20
N VAL A 23 -1.55 -6.87 -4.82
CA VAL A 23 -1.81 -8.18 -5.42
C VAL A 23 -2.09 -8.06 -6.93
N SER A 24 -2.84 -7.04 -7.34
CA SER A 24 -3.11 -6.77 -8.76
C SER A 24 -1.84 -6.32 -9.50
N PHE A 25 -1.03 -5.49 -8.87
CA PHE A 25 0.24 -4.98 -9.37
C PHE A 25 1.28 -6.10 -9.53
N SER A 26 1.43 -6.98 -8.54
CA SER A 26 2.30 -8.17 -8.64
C SER A 26 1.86 -9.11 -9.76
N LYS A 27 0.56 -9.27 -10.01
CA LYS A 27 0.07 -10.06 -11.16
C LYS A 27 0.44 -9.41 -12.49
N LEU A 28 0.38 -8.08 -12.59
CA LEU A 28 0.77 -7.34 -13.78
C LEU A 28 2.30 -7.39 -14.00
N GLY A 29 3.10 -7.21 -12.95
CA GLY A 29 4.57 -7.22 -13.02
C GLY A 29 5.18 -8.61 -13.23
N THR A 30 4.58 -9.68 -12.70
CA THR A 30 5.06 -11.06 -12.91
C THR A 30 4.58 -11.69 -14.21
N GLY A 31 3.52 -11.15 -14.83
CA GLY A 31 2.98 -11.62 -16.12
C GLY A 31 3.92 -11.42 -17.31
N THR A 32 4.94 -10.56 -17.18
CA THR A 32 5.94 -10.28 -18.21
C THR A 32 7.21 -11.12 -18.06
N ALA A 33 7.61 -11.51 -16.84
CA ALA A 33 8.90 -12.18 -16.62
C ALA A 33 8.96 -13.65 -17.10
N ASN A 34 7.82 -14.32 -17.32
CA ASN A 34 7.79 -15.77 -17.62
C ASN A 34 7.45 -16.14 -19.07
N THR A 35 7.32 -15.17 -20.00
CA THR A 35 6.85 -15.44 -21.37
C THR A 35 7.91 -15.24 -22.48
N TYR A 36 9.06 -14.62 -22.21
CA TYR A 36 10.05 -14.35 -23.27
C TYR A 36 11.07 -15.49 -23.52
N LYS A 37 10.58 -16.73 -23.54
CA LYS A 37 11.26 -17.86 -24.22
C LYS A 37 10.43 -18.44 -25.36
N SER A 38 9.48 -17.68 -25.91
CA SER A 38 8.72 -18.12 -27.06
C SER A 38 8.65 -17.02 -28.12
N ASN A 39 9.59 -17.14 -29.05
CA ASN A 39 9.50 -16.78 -30.45
C ASN A 39 8.05 -16.87 -30.98
N ASP A 40 7.34 -15.76 -31.14
CA ASP A 40 6.47 -15.52 -32.30
C ASP A 40 5.94 -14.07 -32.37
N SER A 41 5.82 -13.61 -33.61
CA SER A 41 5.25 -12.38 -34.14
C SER A 41 3.96 -11.86 -33.46
N ALA A 42 4.00 -10.62 -32.93
CA ALA A 42 2.91 -9.63 -33.01
C ALA A 42 3.34 -8.31 -32.36
N THR A 43 3.59 -7.31 -33.18
CA THR A 43 3.66 -5.89 -32.80
C THR A 43 2.29 -5.40 -32.32
N GLU A 44 2.28 -4.63 -31.21
CA GLU A 44 1.16 -3.96 -30.50
C GLU A 44 0.38 -4.84 -29.49
N PRO A 45 0.15 -4.48 -28.19
CA PRO A 45 0.35 -3.21 -27.48
C PRO A 45 1.11 -3.37 -26.13
N LEU A 46 2.43 -3.57 -26.14
CA LEU A 46 3.23 -3.63 -24.90
C LEU A 46 3.22 -2.30 -24.13
N LEU A 47 3.16 -1.17 -24.84
CA LEU A 47 3.14 0.18 -24.24
C LEU A 47 1.89 0.44 -23.38
N SER A 48 0.75 -0.16 -23.72
CA SER A 48 -0.49 0.01 -22.94
C SER A 48 -0.43 -0.70 -21.59
N THR A 49 0.30 -1.81 -21.50
CA THR A 49 0.45 -2.56 -20.24
C THR A 49 1.41 -1.85 -19.30
N GLU A 50 2.49 -1.28 -19.83
CA GLU A 50 3.46 -0.47 -19.05
C GLU A 50 2.80 0.79 -18.47
N HIS A 51 1.99 1.50 -19.26
CA HIS A 51 1.25 2.66 -18.76
C HIS A 51 0.25 2.31 -17.65
N VAL A 52 -0.39 1.14 -17.72
CA VAL A 52 -1.30 0.66 -16.67
C VAL A 52 -0.51 0.24 -15.43
N PHE A 53 0.67 -0.37 -15.60
CA PHE A 53 1.58 -0.70 -14.51
C PHE A 53 2.02 0.56 -13.75
N ASP A 54 2.51 1.57 -14.46
CA ASP A 54 2.91 2.87 -13.87
C ASP A 54 1.73 3.58 -13.19
N SER A 55 0.54 3.54 -13.78
CA SER A 55 -0.66 4.13 -13.16
C SER A 55 -1.01 3.44 -11.84
N VAL A 56 -0.97 2.10 -11.80
CA VAL A 56 -1.23 1.34 -10.56
C VAL A 56 -0.12 1.57 -9.54
N ALA A 57 1.14 1.66 -9.98
CA ALA A 57 2.27 1.99 -9.13
C ALA A 57 2.08 3.34 -8.43
N MET A 58 1.75 4.37 -9.21
CA MET A 58 1.50 5.72 -8.70
C MET A 58 0.29 5.74 -7.74
N GLU A 59 -0.76 4.97 -8.01
CA GLU A 59 -1.90 4.83 -7.10
C GLU A 59 -1.51 4.17 -5.76
N ILE A 60 -0.65 3.14 -5.79
CA ILE A 60 -0.14 2.50 -4.56
C ILE A 60 0.70 3.49 -3.75
N GLU A 61 1.60 4.26 -4.38
CA GLU A 61 2.39 5.30 -3.71
C GLU A 61 1.50 6.36 -3.04
N GLN A 62 0.44 6.79 -3.72
CA GLN A 62 -0.53 7.73 -3.15
C GLN A 62 -1.28 7.14 -1.95
N LEU A 63 -1.65 5.85 -2.00
CA LEU A 63 -2.30 5.18 -0.87
C LEU A 63 -1.34 4.99 0.30
N LEU A 64 -0.09 4.60 0.06
CA LEU A 64 0.96 4.51 1.08
C LEU A 64 1.18 5.86 1.76
N THR A 65 1.29 6.94 0.97
CA THR A 65 1.43 8.31 1.50
C THR A 65 0.24 8.71 2.37
N LYS A 66 -0.99 8.37 1.96
CA LYS A 66 -2.19 8.61 2.77
C LYS A 66 -2.17 7.80 4.07
N LEU A 67 -1.78 6.52 4.01
CA LEU A 67 -1.70 5.67 5.20
C LEU A 67 -0.64 6.18 6.18
N THR A 68 0.50 6.67 5.68
CA THR A 68 1.52 7.36 6.50
C THR A 68 0.92 8.56 7.23
N SER A 69 0.21 9.46 6.53
CA SER A 69 -0.40 10.63 7.16
C SER A 69 -1.45 10.25 8.22
N VAL A 70 -2.23 9.18 7.98
CA VAL A 70 -3.19 8.65 8.97
C VAL A 70 -2.44 8.09 10.19
N ASN A 71 -1.35 7.36 9.98
CA ASN A 71 -0.52 6.82 11.05
C ASN A 71 0.15 7.92 11.87
N GLU A 72 0.57 9.02 11.25
CA GLU A 72 1.10 10.20 11.96
C GLU A 72 0.03 10.83 12.87
N LYS A 73 -1.19 11.04 12.36
CA LYS A 73 -2.32 11.56 13.15
C LYS A 73 -2.71 10.62 14.30
N LEU A 74 -2.70 9.31 14.05
CA LEU A 74 -2.86 8.31 15.12
C LEU A 74 -1.75 8.48 16.17
N GLY A 75 -0.50 8.68 15.73
CA GLY A 75 0.64 8.96 16.62
C GLY A 75 0.47 10.21 17.46
N GLU A 76 0.00 11.31 16.89
CA GLU A 76 -0.29 12.56 17.60
C GLU A 76 -1.36 12.36 18.68
N ILE A 77 -2.44 11.66 18.36
CA ILE A 77 -3.51 11.34 19.32
C ILE A 77 -3.01 10.40 20.43
N ALA A 78 -2.23 9.37 20.08
CA ALA A 78 -1.67 8.42 21.04
C ALA A 78 -0.60 9.04 21.96
N SER A 79 0.04 10.12 21.52
CA SER A 79 1.05 10.86 22.28
C SER A 79 0.49 12.05 23.06
N GLY A 80 -0.77 12.44 22.80
CA GLY A 80 -1.44 13.56 23.45
C GLY A 80 -1.91 13.28 24.88
N GLU A 81 -2.30 14.36 25.58
CA GLU A 81 -2.69 14.36 27.01
C GLU A 81 -3.88 13.44 27.37
N ALA A 82 -4.67 12.96 26.39
CA ALA A 82 -5.86 12.14 26.61
C ALA A 82 -5.60 10.64 26.89
N GLY A 83 -4.34 10.21 26.96
CA GLY A 83 -3.97 8.92 27.53
C GLY A 83 -3.39 7.94 26.51
N SER A 84 -2.07 7.73 26.62
CA SER A 84 -1.34 6.69 25.91
C SER A 84 -1.62 5.33 26.55
N GLY A 85 -2.72 4.69 26.15
CA GLY A 85 -2.98 3.30 26.50
C GLY A 85 -1.99 2.38 25.79
N PRO A 86 -1.38 1.37 26.43
CA PRO A 86 -0.49 0.41 25.78
C PRO A 86 -1.13 -0.20 24.51
N ALA A 87 -2.44 -0.46 24.55
CA ALA A 87 -3.20 -0.97 23.41
C ALA A 87 -3.20 -0.02 22.19
N MET A 88 -3.22 1.30 22.40
CA MET A 88 -3.15 2.30 21.32
C MET A 88 -1.75 2.32 20.70
N LEU A 89 -0.70 2.30 21.52
CA LEU A 89 0.69 2.22 21.05
C LEU A 89 0.95 0.94 20.26
N HIS A 90 0.49 -0.20 20.75
CA HIS A 90 0.58 -1.48 20.01
C HIS A 90 -0.16 -1.42 18.67
N THR A 91 -1.35 -0.82 18.64
CA THR A 91 -2.13 -0.69 17.40
C THR A 91 -1.41 0.21 16.39
N LEU A 92 -0.88 1.35 16.83
CA LEU A 92 -0.09 2.24 15.98
C LEU A 92 1.16 1.55 15.45
N GLN A 93 1.88 0.84 16.31
CA GLN A 93 3.07 0.09 15.91
C GLN A 93 2.72 -0.93 14.82
N ARG A 94 1.61 -1.66 14.99
CA ARG A 94 1.14 -2.61 13.98
C ARG A 94 0.86 -1.94 12.63
N HIS A 95 0.21 -0.79 12.63
CA HIS A 95 -0.06 -0.03 11.40
C HIS A 95 1.24 0.45 10.72
N ARG A 96 2.27 0.80 11.50
CA ARG A 96 3.60 1.16 10.97
C ARG A 96 4.33 -0.04 10.37
N ASP A 97 4.30 -1.18 11.05
CA ASP A 97 4.91 -2.41 10.56
C ASP A 97 4.24 -2.84 9.24
N ILE A 98 2.91 -2.82 9.17
CA ILE A 98 2.15 -3.14 7.94
C ILE A 98 2.51 -2.18 6.80
N LEU A 99 2.56 -0.86 7.06
CA LEU A 99 2.96 0.13 6.07
C LEU A 99 4.37 -0.15 5.53
N GLN A 100 5.31 -0.51 6.40
CA GLN A 100 6.67 -0.86 6.02
C GLN A 100 6.70 -2.14 5.17
N ASP A 101 5.96 -3.17 5.55
CA ASP A 101 5.83 -4.42 4.79
C ASP A 101 5.30 -4.14 3.38
N TYR A 102 4.23 -3.36 3.24
CA TYR A 102 3.69 -2.97 1.94
C TYR A 102 4.67 -2.15 1.11
N THR A 103 5.45 -1.27 1.74
CA THR A 103 6.46 -0.48 1.04
C THR A 103 7.59 -1.37 0.52
N GLN A 104 8.01 -2.37 1.29
CA GLN A 104 9.00 -3.36 0.84
C GLN A 104 8.47 -4.26 -0.26
N GLU A 105 7.24 -4.75 -0.14
CA GLU A 105 6.56 -5.55 -1.17
C GLU A 105 6.41 -4.76 -2.48
N PHE A 106 6.02 -3.49 -2.38
CA PHE A 106 5.93 -2.58 -3.52
C PHE A 106 7.28 -2.42 -4.22
N ASN A 107 8.34 -2.09 -3.48
CA ASN A 107 9.69 -1.93 -4.02
C ASN A 107 10.31 -3.24 -4.55
N LYS A 108 9.87 -4.40 -4.07
CA LYS A 108 10.27 -5.71 -4.62
C LYS A 108 9.55 -6.05 -5.92
N THR A 109 8.34 -5.53 -6.08
CA THR A 109 7.47 -5.83 -7.22
C THR A 109 7.71 -4.86 -8.37
N GLN A 110 8.11 -3.62 -8.07
CA GLN A 110 8.63 -2.64 -9.02
C GLN A 110 10.02 -3.05 -9.52
#